data_AF-A0A7J4LI69-F1
#
_entry.id   AF-A0A7J4LI69-F1
#
_cell.length_a   1.000
_cell.length_b   1.000
_cell.length_c   1.000
_cell.angle_alpha   90.00
_cell.angle_beta   90.00
_cell.angle_gamma   90.00
#
_symmetry.space_group_name_H-M   'P 1'
#
loop_
_entity.id
_entity.type
_entity.pdbx_description
1 polymer ?
#
loop_
_entity_poly.entity_id
_entity_poly.type
_entity_poly.pdbx_seq_one_letter_code
_entity_poly.pdbx_strand_id
1 'polypeptide(L)'
;MIELRKYIVVLVITVLFAILVQSLIEAIYPEPQYDKFCKYNDRYPKPAYPLQNEQDQIAHKCQDYSKPTEEQLKQCVDSEGMTEYNYDEYGCPTKYGCNYCNKQYQDAQKGYSLVVFIVSAILGLIAISLGLILPTSKNILHEWVGTGFMLGGVVTLFIGTIRYYADMYRVLRPIVIFIELLIVIYLIYNVFGKYVTPKKSDKKNKKRK
;
A
#
# COMPACT_ATOMS: atom_id res chain seq x y z
N MET A 1 0.59 -16.46 34.55
CA MET A 1 1.25 -15.16 34.32
C MET A 1 2.35 -15.20 33.25
N ILE A 2 3.19 -16.25 33.19
CA ILE A 2 4.30 -16.34 32.20
C ILE A 2 3.77 -16.41 30.75
N GLU A 3 2.69 -17.16 30.51
CA GLU A 3 2.07 -17.26 29.18
C GLU A 3 1.59 -15.90 28.63
N LEU A 4 0.95 -15.07 29.46
CA LEU A 4 0.49 -13.75 29.04
C LEU A 4 1.65 -12.84 28.62
N ARG A 5 2.77 -12.89 29.37
CA ARG A 5 3.98 -12.11 29.05
C ARG A 5 4.57 -12.50 27.69
N LYS A 6 4.58 -13.79 27.36
CA LYS A 6 5.05 -14.31 26.06
C LYS A 6 4.25 -13.69 24.90
N TYR A 7 2.91 -13.76 24.95
CA TYR A 7 2.08 -13.22 23.88
C TYR A 7 2.22 -11.69 23.72
N ILE A 8 2.34 -10.96 24.83
CA ILE A 8 2.55 -9.51 24.80
C ILE A 8 3.86 -9.17 24.08
N VAL A 9 4.96 -9.86 24.41
CA VAL A 9 6.27 -9.60 23.77
C VAL A 9 6.22 -9.91 22.28
N VAL A 10 5.64 -11.05 21.88
CA VAL A 10 5.47 -11.42 20.47
C VAL A 10 4.66 -10.37 19.72
N LEU A 11 3.55 -9.91 20.29
CA LEU A 11 2.69 -8.88 19.68
C LEU A 11 3.41 -7.55 19.53
N VAL A 12 4.13 -7.10 20.56
CA VAL A 12 4.92 -5.85 20.52
C VAL A 12 5.97 -5.92 19.41
N ILE A 13 6.73 -7.02 19.32
CA ILE A 13 7.74 -7.19 18.27
C ILE A 13 7.08 -7.21 16.88
N THR A 14 5.96 -7.90 16.73
CA THR A 14 5.20 -7.98 15.47
C THR A 14 4.80 -6.59 14.98
N VAL A 15 4.18 -5.78 15.86
CA VAL A 15 3.70 -4.44 15.53
C VAL A 15 4.86 -3.48 15.27
N LEU A 16 5.89 -3.48 16.12
CA LEU A 16 7.06 -2.62 15.95
C LEU A 16 7.83 -2.95 14.68
N PHE A 17 7.97 -4.23 14.33
CA PHE A 17 8.61 -4.64 13.10
C PHE A 17 7.82 -4.17 11.87
N ALA A 18 6.49 -4.34 11.87
CA ALA A 18 5.66 -3.86 10.77
C ALA A 18 5.76 -2.33 10.60
N ILE A 19 5.69 -1.56 11.70
CA ILE A 19 5.87 -0.11 11.68
C ILE A 19 7.27 0.26 11.17
N LEU A 20 8.32 -0.41 11.67
CA LEU A 20 9.70 -0.18 11.25
C LEU A 20 9.87 -0.34 9.74
N VAL A 21 9.30 -1.38 9.16
CA VAL A 21 9.36 -1.61 7.70
C VAL A 21 8.65 -0.47 6.94
N GLN A 22 7.45 -0.08 7.38
CA GLN A 22 6.73 1.02 6.73
C GLN A 22 7.49 2.36 6.84
N SER A 23 8.03 2.68 8.02
CA SER A 23 8.84 3.88 8.23
C SER A 23 10.13 3.85 7.39
N LEU A 24 10.76 2.68 7.23
CA LEU A 24 11.95 2.54 6.40
C LEU A 24 11.63 2.78 4.91
N ILE A 25 10.50 2.25 4.43
CA ILE A 25 10.05 2.49 3.05
C ILE A 25 9.79 3.97 2.83
N GLU A 26 9.06 4.63 3.74
CA GLU A 26 8.75 6.06 3.64
C GLU A 26 10.01 6.93 3.67
N ALA A 27 11.04 6.53 4.41
CA ALA A 27 12.30 7.25 4.48
C ALA A 27 13.12 7.16 3.18
N ILE A 28 13.05 6.04 2.45
CA ILE A 28 13.84 5.79 1.23
C ILE A 28 13.06 6.20 -0.03
N TYR A 29 11.74 6.01 -0.02
CA TYR A 29 10.84 6.23 -1.14
C TYR A 29 9.54 6.83 -0.60
N PRO A 30 9.44 8.18 -0.50
CA PRO A 30 8.31 8.84 0.15
C PRO A 30 7.02 8.75 -0.69
N GLU A 31 5.86 8.75 -0.02
CA GLU A 31 4.56 8.65 -0.68
C GLU A 31 4.32 9.87 -1.60
N PRO A 32 3.95 9.66 -2.88
CA PRO A 32 3.63 10.75 -3.78
C PRO A 32 2.46 11.55 -3.20
N GLN A 33 2.64 12.86 -3.11
CA GLN A 33 1.63 13.77 -2.56
C GLN A 33 0.84 14.37 -3.71
N TYR A 34 -0.49 14.29 -3.65
CA TYR A 34 -1.39 14.81 -4.69
C TYR A 34 -1.05 16.25 -5.09
N ASP A 35 -0.74 17.10 -4.10
CA ASP A 35 -0.44 18.53 -4.30
C ASP A 35 0.85 18.82 -5.07
N LYS A 36 1.73 17.83 -5.22
CA LYS A 36 2.93 17.93 -6.07
C LYS A 36 2.60 17.73 -7.55
N PHE A 37 1.50 17.04 -7.84
CA PHE A 37 1.05 16.76 -9.21
C PHE A 37 -0.04 17.73 -9.63
N CYS A 38 -1.05 17.91 -8.79
CA CYS A 38 -2.22 18.72 -9.03
C CYS A 38 -2.16 20.00 -8.20
N LYS A 39 -2.00 21.16 -8.84
CA LYS A 39 -1.99 22.42 -8.11
C LYS A 39 -3.39 22.74 -7.59
N TYR A 40 -3.48 23.55 -6.54
CA TYR A 40 -4.77 23.91 -5.90
C TYR A 40 -5.79 24.47 -6.91
N ASN A 41 -5.33 25.24 -7.89
CA ASN A 41 -6.18 25.82 -8.94
C ASN A 41 -6.77 24.77 -9.90
N ASP A 42 -6.22 23.55 -9.91
CA ASP A 42 -6.61 22.46 -10.80
C ASP A 42 -7.61 21.50 -10.12
N ARG A 43 -7.88 21.68 -8.81
CA ARG A 43 -8.71 20.76 -8.01
C ARG A 43 -10.20 20.81 -8.36
N TYR A 44 -10.66 21.92 -8.93
CA TYR A 44 -12.05 22.11 -9.32
C TYR A 44 -12.09 22.56 -10.77
N PRO A 45 -12.64 21.76 -11.69
CA PRO A 45 -12.84 22.23 -13.06
C PRO A 45 -13.78 23.43 -12.99
N LYS A 46 -13.25 24.60 -13.34
CA LYS A 46 -14.07 25.81 -13.49
C LYS A 46 -15.07 25.55 -14.63
N PRO A 47 -16.35 25.89 -14.44
CA PRO A 47 -17.37 25.63 -15.44
C PRO A 47 -17.02 26.34 -16.74
N ALA A 48 -17.18 25.67 -17.89
CA ALA A 48 -16.86 26.21 -19.23
C ALA A 48 -17.56 27.54 -19.56
N TYR A 49 -18.54 27.94 -18.74
CA TYR A 49 -19.23 29.21 -18.77
C TYR A 49 -19.08 29.89 -17.41
N PRO A 50 -18.79 31.21 -17.36
CA PRO A 50 -18.76 31.93 -16.10
C PRO A 50 -20.09 31.80 -15.36
N LEU A 51 -20.03 31.65 -14.04
CA LEU A 51 -21.20 31.72 -13.16
C LEU A 51 -21.75 33.15 -13.25
N GLN A 52 -22.76 33.35 -14.07
CA GLN A 52 -23.35 34.67 -14.34
C GLN A 52 -23.98 35.25 -13.07
N ASN A 53 -23.58 36.46 -12.72
CA ASN A 53 -24.57 37.50 -12.48
C ASN A 53 -24.87 38.12 -13.85
N GLU A 54 -26.13 38.08 -14.30
CA GLU A 54 -26.56 38.59 -15.62
C GLU A 54 -26.13 40.04 -15.90
N GLN A 55 -25.89 40.86 -14.87
CA GLN A 55 -25.48 42.26 -15.03
C GLN A 55 -24.04 42.45 -15.55
N ASP A 56 -23.09 41.56 -15.26
CA ASP A 56 -21.66 41.79 -15.59
C ASP A 56 -21.30 41.42 -17.03
N GLN A 57 -22.05 40.51 -17.66
CA GLN A 57 -21.84 40.15 -19.07
C GLN A 57 -22.20 41.27 -20.05
N ILE A 58 -22.99 42.25 -19.61
CA ILE A 58 -23.43 43.37 -20.46
C ILE A 58 -22.30 44.41 -20.61
N ALA A 59 -21.37 44.50 -19.64
CA ALA A 59 -20.27 45.47 -19.66
C ALA A 59 -19.02 44.99 -20.42
N HIS A 60 -18.74 43.68 -20.43
CA HIS A 60 -17.59 43.09 -21.11
C HIS A 60 -18.02 41.89 -21.98
N LYS A 61 -18.15 42.11 -23.29
CA LYS A 61 -18.31 41.01 -24.25
C LYS A 61 -17.04 40.19 -24.28
N CYS A 62 -17.09 38.95 -23.77
CA CYS A 62 -15.99 38.00 -23.94
C CYS A 62 -15.61 37.94 -25.42
N GLN A 63 -14.31 38.00 -25.72
CA GLN A 63 -13.82 37.83 -27.09
C GLN A 63 -14.20 36.44 -27.61
N ASP A 64 -14.30 36.33 -28.94
CA ASP A 64 -14.61 35.07 -29.59
C ASP A 64 -13.47 34.07 -29.34
N TYR A 65 -13.75 33.03 -28.55
CA TYR A 65 -12.77 32.02 -28.17
C TYR A 65 -13.02 30.75 -28.98
N SER A 66 -11.93 30.13 -29.46
CA SER A 66 -12.03 28.85 -30.16
C SER A 66 -12.35 27.75 -29.14
N LYS A 67 -13.64 27.37 -29.09
CA LYS A 67 -14.11 26.24 -28.28
C LYS A 67 -13.42 24.94 -28.73
N PRO A 68 -12.99 24.08 -27.80
CA PRO A 68 -12.51 22.75 -28.16
C PRO A 68 -13.61 21.98 -28.89
N THR A 69 -13.23 21.25 -29.93
CA THR A 69 -14.15 20.34 -30.63
C THR A 69 -14.50 19.16 -29.72
N GLU A 70 -15.65 18.51 -29.97
CA GLU A 70 -16.03 17.30 -29.23
C GLU A 70 -14.96 16.20 -29.32
N GLU A 71 -14.28 16.10 -30.46
CA GLU A 71 -13.17 15.17 -30.68
C GLU A 71 -11.98 15.47 -29.75
N GLN A 72 -11.63 16.74 -29.57
CA GLN A 72 -10.54 17.15 -28.67
C GLN A 72 -10.90 16.89 -27.20
N LEU A 73 -12.15 17.14 -26.82
CA LEU A 73 -12.65 16.83 -25.47
C LEU A 73 -12.61 15.32 -25.23
N LYS A 74 -13.08 14.53 -26.18
CA LYS A 74 -13.06 13.08 -26.11
C LYS A 74 -11.63 12.55 -26.05
N GLN A 75 -10.72 13.06 -26.86
CA GLN A 75 -9.31 12.66 -26.83
C GLN A 75 -8.65 12.95 -25.48
N CYS A 76 -8.98 14.07 -24.83
CA CYS A 76 -8.50 14.39 -23.49
C CYS A 76 -8.97 13.35 -22.46
N VAL A 77 -10.28 13.04 -22.46
CA VAL A 77 -10.88 12.06 -21.54
C VAL A 77 -10.39 10.63 -21.81
N ASP A 78 -10.33 10.22 -23.08
CA ASP A 78 -9.82 8.90 -23.50
C ASP A 78 -8.35 8.72 -23.10
N SER A 79 -7.60 9.82 -22.96
CA SER A 79 -6.22 9.83 -22.47
C SER A 79 -6.11 9.92 -20.94
N GLU A 80 -7.23 9.81 -20.21
CA GLU A 80 -7.37 9.98 -18.76
C GLU A 80 -7.01 11.39 -18.26
N GLY A 81 -7.12 12.39 -19.13
CA GLY A 81 -6.98 13.80 -18.78
C GLY A 81 -8.31 14.43 -18.37
N MET A 82 -8.23 15.56 -17.68
CA MET A 82 -9.36 16.42 -17.35
C MET A 82 -9.26 17.72 -18.13
N THR A 83 -10.37 18.20 -18.68
CA THR A 83 -10.39 19.44 -19.44
C THR A 83 -10.31 20.63 -18.50
N GLU A 84 -9.39 21.53 -18.78
CA GLU A 84 -9.14 22.74 -17.99
C GLU A 84 -9.31 23.97 -18.87
N TYR A 85 -9.91 25.00 -18.31
CA TYR A 85 -10.13 26.27 -18.99
C TYR A 85 -9.41 27.37 -18.21
N ASN A 86 -8.65 28.19 -18.93
CA ASN A 86 -8.07 29.42 -18.41
C ASN A 86 -9.03 30.57 -18.64
N TYR A 87 -9.14 31.45 -17.66
CA TYR A 87 -10.03 32.61 -17.69
C TYR A 87 -9.20 33.88 -17.54
N ASP A 88 -9.65 34.97 -18.16
CA ASP A 88 -9.11 36.30 -17.91
C ASP A 88 -9.64 36.89 -16.59
N GLU A 89 -9.26 38.14 -16.30
CA GLU A 89 -9.69 38.89 -15.11
C GLU A 89 -11.21 39.08 -15.03
N TYR A 90 -11.92 38.95 -16.17
CA TYR A 90 -13.37 39.10 -16.28
C TYR A 90 -14.10 37.75 -16.25
N GLY A 91 -13.38 36.64 -16.05
CA GLY A 91 -13.98 35.31 -16.05
C GLY A 91 -14.37 34.80 -17.44
N CYS A 92 -13.85 35.40 -18.52
CA CYS A 92 -14.05 34.91 -19.88
C CYS A 92 -13.02 33.83 -20.23
N PRO A 93 -13.42 32.70 -20.82
CA PRO A 93 -12.49 31.65 -21.21
C PRO A 93 -11.56 32.15 -22.33
N THR A 94 -10.25 32.05 -22.12
CA THR A 94 -9.23 32.50 -23.08
C THR A 94 -8.53 31.35 -23.78
N LYS A 95 -8.31 30.24 -23.06
CA LYS A 95 -7.62 29.05 -23.55
C LYS A 95 -8.21 27.80 -22.91
N TYR A 96 -8.22 26.70 -23.65
CA TYR A 96 -8.48 25.38 -23.08
C TYR A 96 -7.18 24.55 -23.08
N GLY A 97 -7.11 23.59 -22.17
CA GLY A 97 -6.03 22.62 -22.05
C GLY A 97 -6.56 21.28 -21.56
N CYS A 98 -5.72 20.25 -21.67
CA CYS A 98 -5.97 18.95 -21.06
C CYS A 98 -4.96 18.77 -19.92
N ASN A 99 -5.47 18.64 -18.69
CA ASN A 99 -4.68 18.46 -17.50
C ASN A 99 -4.59 16.97 -17.15
N TYR A 100 -3.37 16.46 -17.10
CA TYR A 100 -3.06 15.06 -16.81
C TYR A 100 -2.60 14.83 -15.37
N CYS A 101 -2.77 15.79 -14.46
CA CYS A 101 -2.20 15.71 -13.11
C CYS A 101 -2.70 14.47 -12.35
N ASN A 102 -4.00 14.15 -12.46
CA ASN A 102 -4.58 13.00 -11.77
C ASN A 102 -4.00 11.69 -12.30
N LYS A 103 -3.80 11.57 -13.62
CA LYS A 103 -3.14 10.43 -14.23
C LYS A 103 -1.70 10.29 -13.76
N GLN A 104 -0.92 11.38 -13.79
CA GLN A 104 0.47 11.38 -13.34
C GLN A 104 0.58 11.01 -11.86
N TYR A 105 -0.32 11.51 -11.02
CA TYR A 105 -0.42 11.13 -9.61
C TYR A 105 -0.75 9.64 -9.44
N GLN A 106 -1.76 9.14 -10.16
CA GLN A 106 -2.14 7.72 -10.11
C GLN A 106 -0.99 6.81 -10.57
N ASP A 107 -0.27 7.19 -11.62
CA ASP A 107 0.88 6.42 -12.12
C ASP A 107 2.05 6.44 -11.13
N ALA A 108 2.30 7.59 -10.48
CA ALA A 108 3.27 7.67 -9.39
C ALA A 108 2.84 6.81 -8.18
N GLN A 109 1.56 6.83 -7.82
CA GLN A 109 1.01 6.01 -6.74
C GLN A 109 1.13 4.52 -7.05
N LYS A 110 0.83 4.08 -8.27
CA LYS A 110 1.03 2.69 -8.72
C LYS A 110 2.50 2.27 -8.58
N GLY A 111 3.42 3.13 -9.01
CA GLY A 111 4.87 2.89 -8.88
C GLY A 111 5.30 2.77 -7.43
N TYR A 112 4.80 3.66 -6.56
CA TYR A 112 5.04 3.60 -5.12
C TYR A 112 4.48 2.32 -4.49
N SER A 113 3.23 1.95 -4.77
CA SER A 113 2.61 0.71 -4.27
C SER A 113 3.42 -0.53 -4.67
N LEU A 114 3.95 -0.57 -5.89
CA LEU A 114 4.82 -1.66 -6.34
C LEU A 114 6.13 -1.73 -5.54
N VAL A 115 6.79 -0.60 -5.32
CA VAL A 115 8.02 -0.54 -4.52
C VAL A 115 7.76 -0.98 -3.08
N VAL A 116 6.69 -0.48 -2.46
CA VAL A 116 6.27 -0.88 -1.10
C VAL A 116 6.06 -2.39 -1.03
N PHE A 117 5.38 -2.97 -2.00
CA PHE A 117 5.15 -4.42 -2.07
C PHE A 117 6.47 -5.20 -2.16
N ILE A 118 7.38 -4.82 -3.07
CA ILE A 118 8.66 -5.52 -3.26
C ILE A 118 9.53 -5.42 -2.00
N VAL A 119 9.67 -4.22 -1.43
CA VAL A 119 10.50 -4.00 -0.24
C VAL A 119 9.92 -4.71 0.98
N SER A 120 8.60 -4.61 1.18
CA SER A 120 7.90 -5.34 2.26
C SER A 120 8.05 -6.85 2.09
N ALA A 121 8.03 -7.36 0.85
CA ALA A 121 8.21 -8.78 0.58
C ALA A 121 9.62 -9.26 0.93
N ILE A 122 10.65 -8.53 0.50
CA ILE A 122 12.04 -8.86 0.82
C ILE A 122 12.29 -8.81 2.33
N LEU A 123 11.89 -7.73 3.00
CA LEU A 123 12.09 -7.56 4.44
C LEU A 123 11.27 -8.55 5.26
N GLY A 124 10.04 -8.85 4.82
CA GLY A 124 9.18 -9.87 5.44
C GLY A 124 9.81 -11.26 5.35
N LEU A 125 10.35 -11.65 4.20
CA LEU A 125 11.06 -12.92 4.01
C LEU A 125 12.35 -13.00 4.83
N ILE A 126 13.11 -11.92 4.92
CA ILE A 126 14.30 -11.83 5.78
C ILE A 126 13.90 -12.02 7.24
N ALA A 127 12.85 -11.34 7.72
CA ALA A 127 12.37 -11.48 9.09
C ALA A 127 11.90 -12.90 9.42
N ILE A 128 11.17 -13.55 8.51
CA ILE A 128 10.76 -14.95 8.66
C ILE A 128 11.99 -15.86 8.75
N SER A 129 12.98 -15.63 7.88
CA SER A 129 14.21 -16.42 7.86
C SER A 129 15.04 -16.24 9.14
N LEU A 130 15.18 -15.01 9.64
CA LEU A 130 15.82 -14.72 10.92
C LEU A 130 15.07 -15.38 12.08
N GLY A 131 13.74 -15.33 12.07
CA GLY A 131 12.89 -16.00 13.04
C GLY A 131 13.09 -17.52 13.09
N LEU A 132 13.34 -18.15 11.92
CA LEU A 132 13.61 -19.59 11.80
C LEU A 132 15.04 -19.98 12.23
N ILE A 133 16.03 -19.12 11.98
CA ILE A 133 17.46 -19.39 12.28
C ILE A 133 17.77 -19.19 13.77
N LEU A 134 17.05 -18.30 14.46
CA LEU A 134 17.27 -18.03 15.88
C LEU A 134 17.11 -19.32 16.72
N PRO A 135 18.17 -19.78 17.42
CA PRO A 135 18.15 -21.07 18.12
C PRO A 135 17.19 -21.03 19.31
N THR A 136 16.03 -21.66 19.13
CA THR A 136 14.97 -21.78 20.14
C THR A 136 15.36 -22.62 21.36
N SER A 137 16.46 -23.38 21.29
CA SER A 137 16.80 -24.37 22.33
C SER A 137 17.55 -23.80 23.54
N LYS A 138 18.11 -22.58 23.47
CA LYS A 138 19.05 -22.09 24.50
C LYS A 138 18.45 -21.09 25.49
N ASN A 139 17.55 -20.20 25.07
CA ASN A 139 16.87 -19.25 25.97
C ASN A 139 15.41 -19.05 25.57
N ILE A 140 14.53 -18.97 26.58
CA ILE A 140 13.09 -18.68 26.43
C ILE A 140 12.86 -17.36 25.67
N LEU A 141 13.73 -16.36 25.86
CA LEU A 141 13.65 -15.07 25.17
C LEU A 141 13.86 -15.20 23.65
N HIS A 142 14.76 -16.08 23.18
CA HIS A 142 15.00 -16.27 21.75
C HIS A 142 13.77 -16.88 21.06
N GLU A 143 13.04 -17.75 21.75
CA GLU A 143 11.78 -18.30 21.25
C GLU A 143 10.73 -17.20 21.03
N TRP A 144 10.61 -16.25 21.96
CA TRP A 144 9.63 -15.17 21.87
C TRP A 144 10.00 -14.18 20.76
N VAL A 145 11.28 -13.81 20.69
CA VAL A 145 11.80 -12.90 19.67
C VAL A 145 11.68 -13.53 18.27
N GLY A 146 12.07 -14.80 18.11
CA GLY A 146 11.93 -15.51 16.85
C GLY A 146 10.48 -15.59 16.37
N THR A 147 9.56 -15.98 17.26
CA THR A 147 8.11 -16.01 16.95
C THR A 147 7.58 -14.63 16.55
N GLY A 148 8.02 -13.57 17.24
CA GLY A 148 7.67 -12.19 16.91
C GLY A 148 8.15 -11.77 15.52
N PHE A 149 9.38 -12.11 15.14
CA PHE A 149 9.89 -11.83 13.78
C PHE A 149 9.18 -12.63 12.70
N MET A 150 8.84 -13.90 12.96
CA MET A 150 8.07 -14.71 12.01
C MET A 150 6.68 -14.12 11.77
N LEU A 151 5.96 -13.79 12.85
CA LEU A 151 4.62 -13.20 12.75
C LEU A 151 4.69 -11.79 12.13
N GLY A 152 5.66 -10.97 12.55
CA GLY A 152 5.92 -9.64 12.00
C GLY A 152 6.22 -9.69 10.50
N GLY A 153 7.03 -10.66 10.04
CA GLY A 153 7.32 -10.85 8.63
C GLY A 153 6.09 -11.23 7.81
N VAL A 154 5.24 -12.12 8.33
CA VAL A 154 3.96 -12.48 7.68
C VAL A 154 3.00 -11.29 7.63
N VAL A 155 2.86 -10.53 8.72
CA VAL A 155 2.03 -9.32 8.76
C VAL A 155 2.55 -8.28 7.76
N THR A 156 3.86 -8.11 7.67
CA THR A 156 4.50 -7.17 6.73
C THR A 156 4.24 -7.56 5.28
N LEU A 157 4.37 -8.85 4.93
CA LEU A 157 3.99 -9.37 3.61
C LEU A 157 2.54 -9.01 3.27
N PHE A 158 1.64 -9.30 4.21
CA PHE A 158 0.20 -9.06 4.03
C PHE A 158 -0.13 -7.57 3.83
N ILE A 159 0.50 -6.66 4.59
CA ILE A 159 0.34 -5.21 4.43
C ILE A 159 0.82 -4.77 3.04
N GLY A 160 2.01 -5.24 2.61
CA GLY A 160 2.54 -4.95 1.28
C GLY A 160 1.60 -5.41 0.17
N THR A 161 1.03 -6.61 0.30
CA THR A 161 0.09 -7.17 -0.67
C THR A 161 -1.22 -6.41 -0.71
N ILE A 162 -1.84 -6.08 0.44
CA ILE A 162 -3.07 -5.27 0.48
C ILE A 162 -2.88 -3.95 -0.28
N ARG A 163 -1.74 -3.27 -0.07
CA ARG A 163 -1.48 -1.96 -0.68
C ARG A 163 -1.36 -2.04 -2.20
N TYR A 164 -0.70 -3.08 -2.73
CA TYR A 164 -0.52 -3.24 -4.17
C TYR A 164 -1.66 -4.01 -4.87
N TYR A 165 -2.54 -4.67 -4.11
CA TYR A 165 -3.60 -5.53 -4.66
C TYR A 165 -4.53 -4.79 -5.64
N ALA A 166 -4.88 -3.55 -5.35
CA ALA A 166 -5.77 -2.74 -6.19
C ALA A 166 -5.17 -2.43 -7.56
N ASP A 167 -3.86 -2.19 -7.61
CA ASP A 167 -3.11 -1.80 -8.81
C ASP A 167 -2.55 -2.99 -9.60
N MET A 168 -2.49 -4.17 -8.97
CA MET A 168 -1.93 -5.38 -9.57
C MET A 168 -2.73 -5.85 -10.80
N TYR A 169 -2.02 -6.34 -11.82
CA TYR A 169 -2.64 -6.96 -12.99
C TYR A 169 -3.61 -8.08 -12.62
N ARG A 170 -4.74 -8.15 -13.33
CA ARG A 170 -5.85 -9.09 -13.07
C ARG A 170 -5.39 -10.55 -12.94
N VAL A 171 -4.40 -10.97 -13.74
CA VAL A 171 -3.86 -12.34 -13.74
C VAL A 171 -2.85 -12.58 -12.61
N LEU A 172 -2.10 -11.56 -12.19
CA LEU A 172 -1.11 -11.71 -11.11
C LEU A 172 -1.75 -11.81 -9.73
N ARG A 173 -2.91 -11.18 -9.50
CA ARG A 173 -3.64 -11.21 -8.21
C ARG A 173 -3.82 -12.62 -7.64
N PRO A 174 -4.43 -13.58 -8.36
CA PRO A 174 -4.60 -14.94 -7.83
C PRO A 174 -3.27 -15.67 -7.63
N ILE A 175 -2.24 -15.39 -8.45
CA ILE A 175 -0.93 -16.03 -8.34
C ILE A 175 -0.23 -15.60 -7.05
N VAL A 176 -0.21 -14.30 -6.76
CA VAL A 176 0.44 -13.77 -5.55
C VAL A 176 -0.27 -14.30 -4.30
N ILE A 177 -1.60 -14.23 -4.24
CA ILE A 177 -2.38 -14.76 -3.11
C ILE A 177 -2.11 -16.26 -2.92
N PHE A 178 -2.03 -17.03 -4.00
CA PHE A 178 -1.73 -18.46 -3.92
C PHE A 178 -0.34 -18.73 -3.36
N ILE A 179 0.68 -17.97 -3.77
CA ILE A 179 2.04 -18.09 -3.24
C ILE A 179 2.08 -17.73 -1.75
N GLU A 180 1.44 -16.63 -1.35
CA GLU A 180 1.36 -16.24 0.07
C GLU A 180 0.69 -17.30 0.91
N LEU A 181 -0.40 -17.89 0.41
CA LEU A 181 -1.08 -18.98 1.07
C LEU A 181 -0.17 -20.20 1.26
N LEU A 182 0.61 -20.57 0.23
CA LEU A 182 1.59 -21.65 0.33
C LEU A 182 2.68 -21.35 1.37
N ILE A 183 3.16 -20.11 1.45
CA ILE A 183 4.14 -19.68 2.46
C ILE A 183 3.54 -19.84 3.86
N VAL A 184 2.31 -19.38 4.09
CA VAL A 184 1.65 -19.50 5.40
C VAL A 184 1.45 -20.97 5.78
N ILE A 185 0.98 -21.81 4.86
CA ILE A 185 0.80 -23.25 5.09
C ILE A 185 2.15 -23.91 5.42
N TYR A 186 3.21 -23.58 4.68
CA TYR A 186 4.56 -24.09 4.92
C TYR A 186 5.07 -23.72 6.32
N LEU A 187 4.89 -22.46 6.73
CA LEU A 187 5.27 -22.01 8.07
C LEU A 187 4.49 -22.75 9.15
N ILE A 188 3.18 -22.92 8.98
CA ILE A 188 2.36 -23.66 9.93
C ILE A 188 2.89 -25.10 10.07
N TYR A 189 3.13 -25.80 8.96
CA TYR A 189 3.59 -27.19 9.01
C TYR A 189 5.00 -27.33 9.60
N ASN A 190 5.95 -26.49 9.20
CA ASN A 190 7.34 -26.60 9.63
C ASN A 190 7.55 -26.13 11.08
N VAL A 191 6.83 -25.09 11.51
CA VAL A 191 6.91 -24.59 12.89
C VAL A 191 6.13 -25.50 13.82
N PHE A 192 4.83 -25.72 13.56
CA PHE A 192 3.97 -26.49 14.48
C PHE A 192 4.23 -28.00 14.42
N GLY A 193 4.69 -28.54 13.29
CA GLY A 193 5.09 -29.95 13.20
C GLY A 193 6.17 -30.35 14.22
N LYS A 194 7.04 -29.41 14.62
CA LYS A 194 8.04 -29.63 15.66
C LYS A 194 7.49 -29.57 17.10
N TYR A 195 6.35 -28.91 17.32
CA TYR A 195 5.72 -28.81 18.64
C TYR A 195 4.70 -29.93 18.92
N VAL A 196 4.24 -30.65 17.89
CA VAL A 196 3.23 -31.73 18.00
C VAL A 196 3.88 -33.13 18.12
N THR A 197 5.18 -33.28 18.39
CA THR A 197 5.67 -34.57 18.88
C THR A 197 5.31 -34.72 20.36
N PRO A 198 4.31 -35.55 20.73
CA PRO A 198 3.99 -35.77 22.14
C PRO A 198 5.23 -36.35 22.81
N LYS A 199 5.67 -35.68 23.87
CA LYS A 199 6.68 -36.18 24.80
C LYS A 199 6.19 -37.56 25.24
N LYS A 200 6.80 -38.65 24.72
CA LYS A 200 6.50 -40.02 25.17
C LYS A 200 6.70 -40.01 26.67
N SER A 201 5.59 -40.04 27.42
CA SER A 201 5.67 -40.06 28.87
C SER A 201 6.46 -41.29 29.28
N ASP A 202 7.39 -41.09 30.20
CA ASP A 202 8.10 -42.14 30.91
C ASP A 202 7.11 -43.09 31.61
N LYS A 203 6.49 -44.00 30.85
CA LYS A 203 5.89 -45.24 31.38
C LYS A 203 7.03 -46.23 31.64
N LYS A 204 7.95 -45.86 32.52
CA LYS A 204 9.00 -46.76 33.02
C LYS A 204 9.16 -46.64 34.53
N ASN A 205 8.05 -46.57 35.28
CA ASN A 205 8.08 -46.82 36.72
C ASN A 205 6.71 -47.27 37.26
N LYS A 206 6.27 -48.48 36.88
CA LYS A 206 5.21 -49.21 37.61
C LYS A 206 5.36 -50.74 37.44
N LYS A 207 6.56 -51.25 37.65
CA LYS A 207 6.86 -52.69 37.84
C LYS A 207 7.87 -52.90 38.96
N ARG A 208 7.67 -52.24 40.11
CA ARG A 208 8.30 -52.58 41.39
C ARG A 208 7.40 -52.09 42.51
N LYS A 209 6.37 -52.86 42.82
CA LYS A 209 5.76 -53.07 44.14
C LYS A 209 4.77 -54.20 44.01
#